data_AF-A0AAV9PV58-F1
#
_entry.id   AF-A0AAV9PV58-F1
#
_cell.length_a   1.000
_cell.length_b   1.000
_cell.length_c   1.000
_cell.angle_alpha   90.00
_cell.angle_beta   90.00
_cell.angle_gamma   90.00
#
_symmetry.space_group_name_H-M   'P 1'
#
loop_
_entity.id
_entity.type
_entity.pdbx_description
1 polymer ?
#
loop_
_entity_poly.entity_id
_entity_poly.type
_entity_poly.pdbx_seq_one_letter_code
_entity_poly.pdbx_strand_id
1 'polypeptide(L)'
;MATAYYPETVERIYVVGAPNFFPTIWRFITLWFEPATTRKIAVLGHRECATVLRHDLGPENVPKRFGGDLDWEFGGSPELSPDAKPLSKKWVDKWVEGPLRIIDGPAEQWRIIAVGSQNGELRREEL
;
A
#
# COMPACT_ATOMS: atom_id res chain seq x y z
N MET A 1 15.12 15.77 -3.76
CA MET A 1 14.26 16.46 -2.77
C MET A 1 12.86 15.91 -2.94
N ALA A 2 12.40 15.05 -2.03
CA ALA A 2 11.01 14.61 -2.01
C ALA A 2 10.14 15.86 -1.85
N THR A 3 9.30 16.11 -2.84
CA THR A 3 8.64 17.39 -3.08
C THR A 3 7.61 17.68 -1.98
N ALA A 4 7.78 18.82 -1.30
CA ALA A 4 6.99 19.28 -0.15
C ALA A 4 5.59 19.81 -0.53
N TYR A 5 4.86 19.13 -1.42
CA TYR A 5 3.47 19.51 -1.74
C TYR A 5 2.47 19.01 -0.68
N TYR A 6 2.90 18.13 0.25
CA TYR A 6 2.08 17.55 1.32
C TYR A 6 2.90 17.31 2.62
N PRO A 7 3.43 18.37 3.26
CA PRO A 7 4.40 18.23 4.36
C PRO A 7 3.82 17.54 5.62
N GLU A 8 2.50 17.43 5.76
CA GLU A 8 1.82 16.86 6.93
C GLU A 8 1.04 15.57 6.67
N THR A 9 1.00 15.06 5.44
CA THR A 9 0.14 13.90 5.12
C THR A 9 0.72 12.57 5.60
N VAL A 10 2.02 12.53 5.86
CA VAL A 10 2.70 11.33 6.38
C VAL A 10 3.03 11.56 7.85
N GLU A 11 2.30 10.87 8.73
CA GLU A 11 2.55 10.86 10.17
C GLU A 11 3.69 9.91 10.54
N ARG A 12 3.66 8.68 10.01
CA ARG A 12 4.63 7.63 10.35
C ARG A 12 4.87 6.66 9.20
N ILE A 13 6.10 6.18 9.08
CA ILE A 13 6.57 5.22 8.09
C ILE A 13 7.19 4.04 8.83
N TYR A 14 6.72 2.83 8.56
CA TYR A 14 7.29 1.59 9.12
C TYR A 14 8.07 0.84 8.06
N VAL A 15 9.34 0.56 8.34
CA VAL A 15 10.17 -0.34 7.52
C VAL A 15 10.20 -1.70 8.20
N VAL A 16 9.56 -2.69 7.56
CA VAL A 16 9.38 -4.05 8.10
C VAL A 16 10.13 -5.08 7.26
N GLY A 17 10.58 -6.17 7.87
CA GLY A 17 11.34 -7.21 7.17
C GLY A 17 12.73 -6.75 6.73
N ALA A 18 13.26 -5.70 7.36
CA ALA A 18 14.60 -5.20 7.10
C ALA A 18 15.64 -6.27 7.52
N PRO A 19 16.63 -6.58 6.67
CA PRO A 19 17.68 -7.54 7.01
C PRO A 19 18.58 -6.99 8.14
N ASN A 20 19.29 -7.88 8.85
CA ASN A 20 20.06 -7.54 10.05
C ASN A 20 21.14 -6.45 9.84
N PHE A 21 21.59 -6.21 8.61
CA PHE A 21 22.56 -5.16 8.26
C PHE A 21 21.92 -3.80 7.95
N PHE A 22 20.59 -3.72 7.86
CA PHE A 22 19.87 -2.48 7.55
C PHE A 22 20.11 -1.34 8.56
N PRO A 23 20.23 -1.59 9.90
CA PRO A 23 20.54 -0.52 10.84
C PRO A 23 21.84 0.23 10.52
N THR A 24 22.83 -0.46 9.95
CA THR A 24 24.09 0.16 9.51
C THR A 24 23.88 1.10 8.33
N ILE A 25 23.08 0.70 7.34
CA ILE A 25 22.74 1.55 6.19
C ILE A 25 21.89 2.74 6.65
N TRP A 26 20.93 2.49 7.54
CA TRP A 26 20.05 3.51 8.09
C TRP A 26 20.83 4.64 8.76
N ARG A 27 21.91 4.33 9.49
CA ARG A 27 22.80 5.33 10.08
C ARG A 27 23.42 6.29 9.04
N PHE A 28 23.78 5.80 7.85
CA PHE A 28 24.27 6.66 6.77
C PHE A 28 23.14 7.49 6.16
N ILE A 29 21.96 6.89 5.96
CA ILE A 29 20.78 7.58 5.43
C ILE A 29 20.36 8.74 6.34
N THR A 30 20.41 8.55 7.67
CA THR A 30 20.03 9.61 8.62
C THR A 30 20.92 10.85 8.56
N LEU A 31 22.13 10.77 7.97
CA LEU A 31 23.01 11.92 7.76
C LEU A 31 22.61 12.74 6.52
N TRP A 32 21.88 12.15 5.58
CA TRP A 32 21.44 12.80 4.35
C TRP A 32 20.00 13.33 4.43
N PHE A 33 19.21 12.83 5.36
CA PHE A 33 17.83 13.27 5.58
C PHE A 33 17.73 14.25 6.75
N GLU A 34 16.84 15.24 6.64
CA GLU A 34 16.57 16.15 7.75
C GLU A 34 16.01 15.42 8.98
N PRO A 35 16.35 15.86 10.20
CA PRO A 35 15.90 15.21 11.45
C PRO A 35 14.38 15.09 11.59
N ALA A 36 13.61 16.01 11.01
CA ALA A 36 12.15 15.97 11.03
C ALA A 36 11.60 14.77 10.25
N THR A 37 12.24 14.40 9.14
CA THR A 37 11.83 13.28 8.28
C THR A 37 12.27 11.94 8.86
N THR A 38 13.47 11.87 9.43
CA THR A 38 13.99 10.62 10.02
C THR A 38 13.20 10.20 11.26
N ARG A 39 12.65 11.16 12.03
CA ARG A 39 11.78 10.88 13.19
C ARG A 39 10.47 10.20 12.81
N LYS A 40 9.98 10.39 11.58
CA LYS A 40 8.76 9.74 11.09
C LYS A 40 9.01 8.27 10.71
N ILE A 41 10.26 7.84 10.55
CA ILE A 41 10.61 6.52 10.04
C ILE A 41 11.03 5.59 11.18
N ALA A 42 10.27 4.52 11.40
CA ALA A 42 10.56 3.46 12.35
C ALA A 42 11.00 2.20 11.60
N VAL A 43 12.24 1.77 11.83
CA VAL A 43 12.78 0.51 11.30
C VAL A 43 12.50 -0.57 12.33
N LEU A 44 11.62 -1.52 11.99
CA LEU A 44 11.16 -2.55 12.90
C LEU A 44 11.88 -3.88 12.61
N GLY A 45 12.49 -4.45 13.63
CA GLY A 45 12.98 -5.83 13.62
C GLY A 45 11.84 -6.85 13.59
N HIS A 46 12.16 -8.08 13.21
CA HIS A 46 11.15 -9.13 13.04
C HIS A 46 10.33 -9.41 14.32
N ARG A 47 10.96 -9.34 15.51
CA ARG A 47 10.31 -9.64 16.79
C ARG A 47 9.36 -8.55 17.30
N GLU A 48 9.65 -7.29 16.98
CA GLU A 48 8.88 -6.14 17.47
C GLU A 48 7.85 -5.63 16.45
N CYS A 49 8.00 -6.01 15.18
CA CYS A 49 7.12 -5.64 14.07
C CYS A 49 5.63 -5.84 14.41
N ALA A 50 5.24 -7.04 14.82
CA ALA A 50 3.84 -7.34 15.13
C ALA A 50 3.30 -6.50 16.29
N THR A 51 4.07 -6.35 17.38
CA THR A 51 3.65 -5.60 18.56
C THR A 51 3.47 -4.12 18.26
N VAL A 52 4.44 -3.50 17.58
CA VAL A 52 4.41 -2.06 17.26
C VAL A 52 3.29 -1.76 16.27
N LEU A 53 3.16 -2.55 15.19
CA LEU A 53 2.11 -2.32 14.20
C LEU A 53 0.70 -2.49 14.78
N ARG A 54 0.49 -3.51 15.62
CA ARG A 54 -0.80 -3.71 16.31
C ARG A 54 -1.15 -2.54 17.23
N HIS A 55 -0.15 -2.03 17.96
CA HIS A 55 -0.34 -0.88 18.86
C HIS A 55 -0.67 0.40 18.08
N ASP A 56 0.10 0.70 17.03
CA ASP A 56 0.00 1.98 16.32
C ASP A 56 -1.17 2.02 15.30
N LEU A 57 -1.56 0.87 14.72
CA LEU A 57 -2.57 0.80 13.64
C LEU A 57 -3.87 0.05 14.02
N GLY A 58 -3.86 -0.71 15.12
CA GLY A 58 -4.92 -1.67 15.44
C GLY A 58 -4.72 -3.02 14.72
N PRO A 59 -4.94 -4.16 15.40
CA PRO A 59 -4.69 -5.49 14.84
C PRO A 59 -5.51 -5.80 13.57
N GLU A 60 -6.74 -5.29 13.48
CA GLU A 60 -7.66 -5.48 12.35
C GLU A 60 -7.23 -4.76 11.07
N ASN A 61 -6.33 -3.79 11.17
CA ASN A 61 -5.84 -3.01 10.03
C ASN A 61 -4.47 -3.51 9.52
N VAL A 62 -3.89 -4.51 10.19
CA VAL A 62 -2.56 -5.04 9.88
C VAL A 62 -2.71 -6.43 9.23
N PRO A 63 -2.15 -6.65 8.03
CA PRO A 63 -2.17 -7.96 7.38
C PRO A 63 -1.59 -9.08 8.27
N LYS A 64 -2.18 -10.28 8.21
CA LYS A 64 -1.71 -11.48 8.94
C LYS A 64 -0.22 -11.76 8.74
N ARG A 65 0.31 -11.53 7.53
CA ARG A 65 1.74 -11.68 7.22
C ARG A 65 2.69 -10.78 8.02
N PHE A 66 2.18 -9.68 8.57
CA PHE A 66 2.92 -8.76 9.46
C PHE A 66 2.54 -8.95 10.93
N GLY A 67 1.77 -9.99 11.23
CA GLY A 67 1.35 -10.36 12.57
C GLY A 67 0.05 -9.72 13.03
N GLY A 68 -0.76 -9.09 12.16
CA GLY A 68 -2.11 -8.61 12.51
C GLY A 68 -3.19 -9.66 12.26
N ASP A 69 -4.44 -9.19 12.17
CA ASP A 69 -5.63 -10.04 12.02
C ASP A 69 -6.32 -9.85 10.65
N LEU A 70 -5.89 -8.86 9.85
CA LEU A 70 -6.45 -8.58 8.53
C LEU A 70 -6.11 -9.71 7.54
N ASP A 71 -7.15 -10.36 7.03
CA ASP A 71 -7.05 -11.41 6.02
C ASP A 71 -6.94 -10.80 4.61
N TRP A 72 -5.77 -10.24 4.31
CA TRP A 72 -5.51 -9.56 3.04
C TRP A 72 -4.19 -10.01 2.42
N GLU A 73 -4.21 -10.21 1.11
CA GLU A 73 -3.04 -10.55 0.30
C GLU A 73 -2.75 -9.47 -0.75
N PHE A 74 -1.48 -9.39 -1.16
CA PHE A 74 -1.07 -8.45 -2.19
C PHE A 74 -1.82 -8.69 -3.50
N GLY A 75 -2.41 -7.63 -4.05
CA GLY A 75 -3.26 -7.70 -5.24
C GLY A 75 -4.74 -7.98 -4.95
N GLY A 76 -5.10 -8.24 -3.69
CA GLY A 76 -6.50 -8.30 -3.27
C GLY A 76 -7.17 -6.93 -3.26
N SER A 77 -8.49 -6.90 -3.33
CA SER A 77 -9.29 -5.69 -3.17
C SER A 77 -9.02 -5.02 -1.80
N PRO A 78 -9.13 -3.68 -1.71
CA PRO A 78 -8.98 -3.00 -0.42
C PRO A 78 -10.11 -3.43 0.54
N GLU A 79 -9.76 -3.78 1.77
CA GLU A 79 -10.76 -3.91 2.84
C GLU A 79 -11.15 -2.50 3.30
N LEU A 80 -12.38 -2.10 2.95
CA LEU A 80 -12.89 -0.79 3.29
C LEU A 80 -13.34 -0.75 4.75
N SER A 81 -13.19 0.39 5.40
CA SER A 81 -13.75 0.61 6.73
C SER A 81 -15.29 0.57 6.71
N PRO A 82 -15.96 0.23 7.83
CA PRO A 82 -17.42 0.08 7.88
C PRO A 82 -18.20 1.31 7.38
N ASP A 83 -17.66 2.51 7.58
CA ASP A 83 -18.18 3.80 7.12
C ASP A 83 -17.91 4.07 5.63
N ALA A 84 -16.83 3.53 5.06
CA ALA A 84 -16.51 3.65 3.64
C ALA A 84 -17.27 2.64 2.77
N LYS A 85 -17.67 1.49 3.30
CA LYS A 85 -18.48 0.47 2.59
C LYS A 85 -19.77 1.02 1.97
N PRO A 86 -20.65 1.75 2.70
CA PRO A 86 -21.88 2.30 2.12
C PRO A 86 -21.60 3.37 1.05
N LEU A 87 -20.50 4.12 1.19
CA LEU A 87 -20.07 5.07 0.16
C LEU A 87 -19.62 4.32 -1.10
N SER A 88 -18.74 3.33 -0.98
CA SER A 88 -18.30 2.53 -2.14
C SER A 88 -19.48 1.89 -2.86
N LYS A 89 -20.42 1.29 -2.13
CA LYS A 89 -21.61 0.65 -2.73
C LYS A 89 -22.53 1.64 -3.48
N LYS A 90 -22.48 2.93 -3.14
CA LYS A 90 -23.27 3.96 -3.81
C LYS A 90 -22.70 4.34 -5.18
N TRP A 91 -21.39 4.18 -5.39
CA TRP A 91 -20.69 4.68 -6.59
C TRP A 91 -20.06 3.57 -7.44
N VAL A 92 -19.87 2.37 -6.88
CA VAL A 92 -19.16 1.26 -7.51
C VAL A 92 -19.95 -0.03 -7.32
N ASP A 93 -20.54 -0.54 -8.40
CA ASP A 93 -21.23 -1.84 -8.40
C ASP A 93 -20.24 -3.01 -8.34
N LYS A 94 -19.10 -2.88 -9.01
CA LYS A 94 -18.02 -3.87 -9.01
C LYS A 94 -16.67 -3.16 -9.13
N TRP A 95 -15.76 -3.45 -8.19
CA TRP A 95 -14.38 -3.00 -8.31
C TRP A 95 -13.70 -3.76 -9.44
N VAL A 96 -13.04 -3.03 -10.33
CA VAL A 96 -12.25 -3.67 -11.37
C VAL A 96 -10.93 -4.13 -10.77
N GLU A 97 -10.69 -5.43 -10.84
CA GLU A 97 -9.42 -6.03 -10.42
C GLU A 97 -8.32 -5.65 -11.42
N GLY A 98 -7.16 -5.22 -10.95
CA GLY A 98 -6.00 -4.94 -11.79
C GLY A 98 -5.27 -6.21 -12.27
N PRO A 99 -4.23 -6.08 -13.11
CA PRO A 99 -3.68 -4.85 -13.69
C PRO A 99 -4.55 -4.27 -14.82
N LEU A 100 -4.57 -2.94 -14.91
CA LEU A 100 -5.29 -2.18 -15.93
C LEU A 100 -4.30 -1.51 -16.88
N ARG A 101 -4.67 -1.41 -18.15
CA ARG A 101 -3.88 -0.70 -19.16
C ARG A 101 -4.77 0.29 -19.91
N ILE A 102 -4.26 1.51 -20.07
CA ILE A 102 -4.86 2.51 -20.95
C ILE A 102 -4.34 2.25 -22.36
N ILE A 103 -5.24 2.22 -23.33
CA ILE A 103 -4.95 2.06 -24.75
C ILE A 103 -5.59 3.19 -25.56
N ASP A 104 -5.00 3.49 -26.71
CA ASP A 104 -5.59 4.43 -27.66
C ASP A 104 -6.86 3.83 -28.27
N GLY A 105 -7.95 4.57 -28.20
CA GLY A 105 -9.20 4.29 -28.89
C GLY A 105 -9.37 5.14 -30.15
N PRO A 106 -10.45 4.90 -30.91
CA PRO A 106 -10.80 5.72 -32.06
C PRO A 106 -11.02 7.18 -31.64
N ALA A 107 -10.66 8.13 -32.51
CA ALA A 107 -10.94 9.56 -32.32
C ALA A 107 -10.38 10.18 -31.02
N GLU A 108 -9.12 9.88 -30.68
CA GLU A 108 -8.40 10.45 -29.52
C GLU A 108 -9.02 10.13 -28.15
N GLN A 109 -9.90 9.12 -28.08
CA GLN A 109 -10.46 8.67 -26.81
C GLN A 109 -9.61 7.56 -26.20
N TRP A 110 -9.20 7.71 -24.94
CA TRP A 110 -8.54 6.64 -24.20
C TRP A 110 -9.55 5.58 -23.76
N ARG A 111 -9.18 4.31 -23.90
CA ARG A 111 -9.95 3.16 -23.40
C ARG A 111 -9.15 2.45 -22.31
N ILE A 112 -9.84 1.90 -21.31
CA ILE A 112 -9.20 1.14 -20.24
C ILE A 112 -9.51 -0.34 -20.46
N ILE A 113 -8.47 -1.17 -20.48
CA ILE A 113 -8.61 -2.62 -20.54
C ILE A 113 -8.03 -3.26 -19.29
N ALA A 114 -8.76 -4.19 -18.69
CA ALA A 114 -8.24 -5.14 -17.72
C ALA A 114 -7.38 -6.18 -18.45
N VAL A 115 -6.12 -6.32 -18.03
CA VAL A 115 -5.13 -7.22 -18.62
C VAL A 115 -4.59 -8.20 -17.57
N GLY A 116 -3.76 -9.16 -17.98
CA GLY A 116 -3.10 -10.11 -17.08
C GLY A 116 -3.68 -11.51 -17.20
N SER A 117 -3.70 -12.25 -16.09
CA SER A 117 -4.30 -13.59 -16.04
C SER A 117 -5.22 -13.72 -14.83
N GLN A 118 -6.38 -14.35 -15.05
CA GLN A 118 -7.31 -14.73 -13.98
C GLN A 118 -7.49 -16.24 -14.04
N ASN A 119 -7.27 -16.93 -12.90
CA ASN A 119 -7.32 -18.39 -12.79
C ASN A 119 -6.43 -19.14 -13.81
N GLY A 120 -5.33 -18.54 -14.25
CA GLY A 120 -4.41 -19.13 -15.23
C GLY A 120 -4.75 -18.85 -16.69
N GLU A 121 -5.90 -18.22 -16.98
CA GLU A 121 -6.27 -17.80 -18.33
C GLU A 121 -5.91 -16.35 -18.56
N LEU A 122 -5.46 -16.00 -19.77
CA LEU A 122 -5.17 -14.62 -20.15
C LEU A 122 -6.47 -13.84 -20.29
N ARG A 123 -6.57 -12.70 -19.59
CA ARG A 123 -7.72 -11.81 -19.68
C ARG A 123 -7.37 -10.54 -20.46
N ARG A 124 -8.30 -10.10 -21.29
CA ARG A 124 -8.28 -8.80 -21.98
C ARG A 124 -9.71 -8.30 -22.14
N GLU A 125 -10.19 -7.63 -21.13
CA GLU A 125 -11.58 -7.14 -21.03
C GLU A 125 -11.57 -5.63 -21.03
N GLU A 126 -12.50 -5.01 -21.73
CA GLU A 126 -12.68 -3.57 -21.71
C GLU A 126 -13.66 -3.16 -20.62
N LEU A 127 -13.36 -2.04 -19.97
CA LEU A 127 -14.13 -1.50 -18.84
C LEU A 127 -15.04 -0.37 -19.26
#